data_AF-A0A959ZZ36-F1
#
_entry.id   AF-A0A959ZZ36-F1
#
_cell.length_a   1.000
_cell.length_b   1.000
_cell.length_c   1.000
_cell.angle_alpha   90.00
_cell.angle_beta   90.00
_cell.angle_gamma   90.00
#
_symmetry.space_group_name_H-M   'P 1'
#
loop_
_entity.id
_entity.type
_entity.pdbx_description
1 polymer ?
#
loop_
_entity_poly.entity_id
_entity_poly.type
_entity_poly.pdbx_seq_one_letter_code
_entity_poly.pdbx_strand_id
1 'polypeptide(L)'
;MTSPRPEAIGLIVVDHGSRRAESNAMLEEMAGMVAGVVPYPIVEPAHMELAEPSIQSAFDTCVARGATTVVISPYFLLPGKHWDEDIPHLAAEAASRHPGVPYLVAAPLGLHPLMAQAVAARVGHCLSHVAGDAGECEACAGTGRCAVQTA
;
A
#
# COMPACT_ATOMS: atom_id res chain seq x y z
N MET A 1 16.69 -20.35 10.39
CA MET A 1 15.26 -20.50 10.07
C MET A 1 15.13 -20.32 8.56
N THR A 2 14.44 -21.23 7.88
CA THR A 2 14.21 -21.12 6.43
C THR A 2 13.13 -20.08 6.17
N SER A 3 13.30 -19.21 5.17
CA SER A 3 12.29 -18.22 4.81
C SER A 3 10.96 -18.89 4.46
N PRO A 4 9.80 -18.30 4.84
CA PRO A 4 8.49 -18.83 4.51
C PRO A 4 8.31 -18.92 3.00
N ARG A 5 7.58 -19.95 2.55
CA ARG A 5 7.28 -20.13 1.13
C ARG A 5 6.26 -19.07 0.68
N PRO A 6 6.39 -18.48 -0.52
CA PRO A 6 5.51 -17.41 -0.99
C PRO A 6 4.01 -17.74 -0.91
N GLU A 7 3.63 -18.98 -1.22
CA GLU A 7 2.24 -19.46 -1.17
C GLU A 7 1.62 -19.45 0.23
N ALA A 8 2.44 -19.36 1.26
CA ALA A 8 2.03 -19.38 2.66
C ALA A 8 1.99 -17.97 3.28
N ILE A 9 2.31 -16.93 2.50
CA ILE A 9 2.37 -15.54 2.95
C ILE A 9 1.06 -14.81 2.60
N GLY A 10 0.46 -14.17 3.60
CA GLY A 10 -0.53 -13.10 3.41
C GLY A 10 0.16 -11.74 3.50
N LEU A 11 -0.03 -10.90 2.49
CA LEU A 11 0.48 -9.54 2.45
C LEU A 11 -0.65 -8.55 2.75
N ILE A 12 -0.49 -7.71 3.77
CA ILE A 12 -1.41 -6.61 4.06
C ILE A 12 -0.75 -5.32 3.60
N VAL A 13 -1.41 -4.55 2.74
CA VAL A 13 -0.96 -3.21 2.31
C VAL A 13 -1.71 -2.17 3.14
N VAL A 14 -0.98 -1.40 3.95
CA VAL A 14 -1.58 -0.53 4.98
C VAL A 14 -1.37 0.94 4.66
N ASP A 15 -2.43 1.74 4.70
CA ASP A 15 -2.32 3.20 4.81
C ASP A 15 -2.98 3.74 6.10
N HIS A 16 -3.13 5.06 6.22
CA HIS A 16 -3.79 5.67 7.38
C HIS A 16 -5.31 5.45 7.41
N GLY A 17 -5.91 5.24 6.24
CA GLY A 17 -7.32 5.48 5.96
C GLY A 17 -7.62 6.95 5.73
N SER A 18 -8.81 7.20 5.20
CA SER A 18 -9.35 8.52 4.95
C SER A 18 -10.83 8.56 5.26
N ARG A 19 -11.32 9.74 5.66
CA ARG A 19 -12.77 10.00 5.75
C ARG A 19 -13.45 10.08 4.38
N ARG A 20 -12.66 10.19 3.30
CA ARG A 20 -13.14 10.23 1.92
C ARG A 20 -13.10 8.82 1.34
N ALA A 21 -14.26 8.30 0.97
CA ALA A 21 -14.38 6.95 0.43
C ALA A 21 -13.54 6.76 -0.85
N GLU A 22 -13.43 7.80 -1.68
CA GLU A 22 -12.64 7.73 -2.92
C GLU A 22 -11.15 7.54 -2.64
N SER A 23 -10.64 8.07 -1.53
CA SER A 23 -9.25 7.85 -1.13
C SER A 23 -9.01 6.40 -0.67
N ASN A 24 -9.97 5.81 0.05
CA ASN A 24 -9.87 4.41 0.49
C ASN A 24 -9.92 3.44 -0.70
N ALA A 25 -10.77 3.73 -1.69
CA ALA A 25 -10.84 2.94 -2.94
C ALA A 25 -9.50 2.90 -3.70
N MET A 26 -8.69 3.97 -3.64
CA MET A 26 -7.35 3.96 -4.24
C MET A 26 -6.41 2.95 -3.57
N LEU A 27 -6.57 2.68 -2.27
CA LEU A 27 -5.79 1.64 -1.60
C LEU A 27 -6.20 0.25 -2.08
N GLU A 28 -7.50 0.01 -2.29
CA GLU A 28 -7.99 -1.25 -2.86
C GLU A 28 -7.42 -1.49 -4.26
N GLU A 29 -7.43 -0.45 -5.12
CA GLU A 29 -6.81 -0.50 -6.45
C GLU A 29 -5.30 -0.78 -6.35
N MET A 30 -4.60 -0.09 -5.44
CA MET A 30 -3.17 -0.30 -5.21
C MET A 30 -2.89 -1.73 -4.72
N ALA A 31 -3.67 -2.28 -3.79
CA ALA A 31 -3.55 -3.66 -3.34
C ALA A 31 -3.75 -4.65 -4.50
N GLY A 32 -4.69 -4.36 -5.41
CA GLY A 32 -4.87 -5.12 -6.65
C GLY A 32 -3.66 -5.06 -7.59
N MET A 33 -3.07 -3.88 -7.77
CA MET A 33 -1.83 -3.72 -8.55
C MET A 33 -0.66 -4.49 -7.91
N VAL A 34 -0.52 -4.42 -6.58
CA VAL A 34 0.48 -5.18 -5.83
C VAL A 34 0.29 -6.68 -6.01
N ALA A 35 -0.96 -7.18 -5.90
CA ALA A 35 -1.30 -8.58 -6.13
C ALA A 35 -0.89 -9.08 -7.53
N GLY A 36 -0.91 -8.21 -8.54
CA GLY A 36 -0.48 -8.52 -9.90
C GLY A 36 1.03 -8.69 -10.09
N VAL A 37 1.85 -8.22 -9.14
CA VAL A 37 3.33 -8.22 -9.28
C VAL A 37 4.06 -9.01 -8.21
N VAL A 38 3.42 -9.32 -7.07
CA VAL A 38 4.02 -10.14 -6.00
C VAL A 38 3.70 -11.62 -6.20
N PRO A 39 4.56 -12.54 -5.70
CA PRO A 39 4.31 -13.98 -5.78
C PRO A 39 3.33 -14.49 -4.72
N TYR A 40 2.80 -13.62 -3.86
CA TYR A 40 1.93 -13.99 -2.74
C TYR A 40 0.47 -14.06 -3.20
N PRO A 41 -0.23 -15.19 -2.98
CA PRO A 41 -1.61 -15.37 -3.45
C PRO A 41 -2.66 -14.61 -2.62
N ILE A 42 -2.28 -14.13 -1.43
CA ILE A 42 -3.16 -13.44 -0.49
C ILE A 42 -2.60 -12.03 -0.32
N VAL A 43 -3.32 -11.04 -0.85
CA VAL A 43 -3.03 -9.61 -0.68
C VAL A 43 -4.31 -8.93 -0.21
N GLU A 44 -4.25 -8.22 0.90
CA GLU A 44 -5.39 -7.52 1.51
C GLU A 44 -5.04 -6.05 1.74
N PRO A 45 -5.92 -5.09 1.42
CA PRO A 45 -5.78 -3.72 1.88
C PRO A 45 -6.12 -3.64 3.38
N ALA A 46 -5.55 -2.66 4.08
CA ALA A 46 -6.02 -2.26 5.41
C ALA A 46 -5.76 -0.79 5.70
N HIS A 47 -6.56 -0.23 6.60
CA HIS A 47 -6.44 1.12 7.10
C HIS A 47 -6.12 1.09 8.60
N MET A 48 -5.28 2.03 9.02
CA MET A 48 -4.81 2.08 10.40
C MET A 48 -5.87 2.56 11.39
N GLU A 49 -6.63 3.61 11.07
CA GLU A 49 -7.57 4.20 12.04
C GLU A 49 -8.86 4.81 11.45
N LEU A 50 -8.83 5.32 10.20
CA LEU A 50 -9.90 6.18 9.69
C LEU A 50 -10.97 5.46 8.84
N ALA A 51 -10.74 4.20 8.49
CA ALA A 51 -11.59 3.44 7.59
C ALA A 51 -11.47 1.93 7.85
N GLU A 52 -12.35 1.16 7.23
CA GLU A 52 -12.30 -0.30 7.18
C GLU A 52 -11.93 -0.74 5.75
N PRO A 53 -11.25 -1.88 5.56
CA PRO A 53 -10.89 -2.88 6.57
C PRO A 53 -9.73 -2.44 7.50
N SER A 54 -9.81 -2.76 8.78
CA SER A 54 -8.72 -2.56 9.75
C SER A 54 -7.57 -3.56 9.56
N ILE A 55 -6.40 -3.27 10.13
CA ILE A 55 -5.26 -4.22 10.16
C ILE A 55 -5.67 -5.58 10.76
N GLN A 56 -6.49 -5.57 11.82
CA GLN A 56 -7.02 -6.77 12.43
C GLN A 56 -7.87 -7.58 11.44
N SER A 57 -8.83 -6.93 10.77
CA SER A 57 -9.75 -7.60 9.83
C SER A 57 -9.01 -8.18 8.62
N ALA A 58 -8.01 -7.46 8.11
CA ALA A 58 -7.15 -7.96 7.04
C ALA A 58 -6.29 -9.15 7.51
N PHE A 59 -5.76 -9.11 8.74
CA PHE A 59 -5.00 -10.22 9.32
C PHE A 59 -5.89 -11.47 9.47
N ASP A 60 -7.09 -11.32 10.02
CA ASP A 60 -8.07 -12.40 10.16
C ASP A 60 -8.38 -13.03 8.80
N THR A 61 -8.54 -12.18 7.78
CA THR A 61 -8.80 -12.61 6.39
C THR A 61 -7.61 -13.38 5.82
N CYS A 62 -6.38 -12.89 6.00
CA CYS A 62 -5.18 -13.61 5.56
C CYS A 62 -5.11 -15.02 6.16
N VAL A 63 -5.32 -15.15 7.47
CA VAL A 63 -5.28 -16.44 8.16
C VAL A 63 -6.43 -17.35 7.70
N ALA A 64 -7.65 -16.82 7.58
CA ALA A 64 -8.80 -17.57 7.08
C ALA A 64 -8.60 -18.08 5.66
N ARG A 65 -7.84 -17.35 4.83
CA ARG A 65 -7.45 -17.74 3.47
C ARG A 65 -6.25 -18.70 3.43
N GLY A 66 -5.69 -19.09 4.58
CA GLY A 66 -4.64 -20.11 4.70
C GLY A 66 -3.21 -19.57 4.81
N ALA A 67 -3.02 -18.26 5.04
CA ALA A 67 -1.69 -17.73 5.32
C ALA A 67 -1.14 -18.31 6.63
N THR A 68 0.07 -18.84 6.60
CA THR A 68 0.82 -19.27 7.80
C THR A 68 1.89 -18.26 8.21
N THR A 69 2.02 -17.15 7.48
CA THR A 69 2.83 -15.99 7.84
C THR A 69 2.18 -14.74 7.28
N VAL A 70 2.13 -13.66 8.06
CA VAL A 70 1.54 -12.39 7.62
C VAL A 70 2.61 -11.31 7.53
N VAL A 71 2.66 -10.60 6.40
CA VAL A 71 3.56 -9.46 6.19
C VAL A 71 2.72 -8.20 6.08
N ILE A 72 3.01 -7.21 6.91
CA ILE A 72 2.33 -5.92 6.92
C ILE A 72 3.25 -4.91 6.25
N SER A 73 2.82 -4.36 5.11
CA SER A 73 3.58 -3.43 4.28
C SER A 73 2.98 -2.02 4.37
N PRO A 74 3.64 -1.08 5.05
CA PRO A 74 3.20 0.31 5.09
C PRO A 74 3.31 0.98 3.72
N TYR A 75 2.20 1.45 3.19
CA TYR A 75 2.11 2.25 1.97
C TYR A 75 2.38 3.74 2.26
N PHE A 76 3.56 3.99 2.87
CA PHE A 76 4.00 5.33 3.29
C PHE A 76 5.30 5.75 2.59
N LEU A 77 5.41 7.03 2.25
CA LEU A 77 6.58 7.57 1.55
C LEU A 77 7.80 7.76 2.45
N LEU A 78 7.61 7.96 3.76
CA LEU A 78 8.68 8.25 4.71
C LEU A 78 8.48 7.47 6.00
N PRO A 79 9.57 7.09 6.69
CA PRO A 79 9.49 6.58 8.05
C PRO A 79 8.99 7.66 9.01
N GLY A 80 8.39 7.22 10.12
CA GLY A 80 7.87 8.10 11.17
C GLY A 80 7.06 7.29 12.17
N LYS A 81 6.44 7.98 13.12
CA LYS A 81 5.74 7.39 14.27
C LYS A 81 4.85 6.19 13.91
N HIS A 82 4.08 6.28 12.82
CA HIS A 82 3.16 5.22 12.42
C HIS A 82 3.87 3.91 12.05
N TRP A 83 5.04 4.01 11.44
CA TRP A 83 5.85 2.84 11.12
C TRP A 83 6.63 2.34 12.35
N ASP A 84 7.15 3.25 13.17
CA ASP A 84 7.98 2.91 14.34
C ASP A 84 7.16 2.32 15.51
N GLU A 85 5.92 2.76 15.68
CA GLU A 85 5.12 2.49 16.88
C GLU A 85 3.72 1.92 16.55
N ASP A 86 2.91 2.65 15.78
CA ASP A 86 1.47 2.36 15.68
C ASP A 86 1.17 1.06 14.90
N ILE A 87 1.75 0.88 13.70
CA ILE A 87 1.56 -0.36 12.91
C ILE A 87 2.11 -1.59 13.65
N PRO A 88 3.33 -1.58 14.23
CA PRO A 88 3.79 -2.69 15.06
C PRO A 88 2.85 -3.04 16.20
N HIS A 89 2.27 -2.04 16.88
CA HIS A 89 1.31 -2.26 17.96
C HIS A 89 0.02 -2.94 17.46
N LEU A 90 -0.58 -2.39 16.41
CA LEU A 90 -1.81 -2.93 15.81
C LEU A 90 -1.61 -4.34 15.22
N ALA A 91 -0.46 -4.58 14.59
CA ALA A 91 -0.09 -5.90 14.09
C ALA A 91 0.09 -6.92 15.23
N ALA A 92 0.69 -6.50 16.35
CA ALA A 92 0.83 -7.36 17.52
C ALA A 92 -0.52 -7.70 18.16
N GLU A 93 -1.43 -6.73 18.27
CA GLU A 93 -2.81 -6.97 18.71
C GLU A 93 -3.50 -7.97 17.78
N ALA A 94 -3.39 -7.76 16.46
CA ALA A 94 -3.97 -8.66 15.47
C ALA A 94 -3.46 -10.09 15.57
N ALA A 95 -2.14 -10.24 15.64
CA ALA A 95 -1.48 -11.54 15.76
C ALA A 95 -1.80 -12.27 17.07
N SER A 96 -2.14 -11.54 18.15
CA SER A 96 -2.51 -12.17 19.43
C SER A 96 -3.75 -13.06 19.32
N ARG A 97 -4.61 -12.83 18.31
CA ARG A 97 -5.80 -13.65 18.01
C ARG A 97 -5.48 -14.92 17.21
N HIS A 98 -4.26 -15.03 16.67
CA HIS A 98 -3.81 -16.16 15.83
C HIS A 98 -2.51 -16.79 16.36
N PRO A 99 -2.53 -17.45 17.53
CA PRO A 99 -1.35 -18.09 18.09
C PRO A 99 -0.69 -19.06 17.10
N GLY A 100 0.61 -18.88 16.86
CA GLY A 100 1.39 -19.72 15.94
C GLY A 100 1.52 -19.20 14.52
N VAL A 101 0.87 -18.07 14.17
CA VAL A 101 1.08 -17.38 12.89
C VAL A 101 2.11 -16.26 13.08
N PRO A 102 3.38 -16.43 12.65
CA PRO A 102 4.37 -15.36 12.70
C PRO A 102 3.99 -14.20 11.77
N TYR A 103 4.45 -13.00 12.12
CA TYR A 103 4.25 -11.81 11.30
C TYR A 103 5.51 -10.93 11.21
N LEU A 104 5.54 -10.08 10.19
CA LEU A 104 6.60 -9.11 9.94
C LEU A 104 5.98 -7.77 9.54
N VAL A 105 6.43 -6.68 10.16
CA VAL A 105 6.19 -5.32 9.63
C VAL A 105 7.36 -4.97 8.71
N ALA A 106 7.07 -4.76 7.42
CA ALA A 106 8.07 -4.41 6.42
C ALA A 106 8.50 -2.93 6.53
N ALA A 107 9.57 -2.58 5.82
CA ALA A 107 9.93 -1.18 5.64
C ALA A 107 8.83 -0.44 4.84
N PRO A 108 8.61 0.86 5.09
CA PRO A 108 7.78 1.69 4.22
C PRO A 108 8.44 1.85 2.84
N LEU A 109 7.71 2.39 1.86
CA LEU A 109 8.24 2.62 0.51
C LEU A 109 9.53 3.45 0.54
N GLY A 110 9.55 4.52 1.35
CA GLY A 110 10.77 5.27 1.62
C GLY A 110 11.47 5.79 0.36
N LEU A 111 12.80 5.92 0.46
CA LEU A 111 13.68 6.30 -0.66
C LEU A 111 14.08 5.09 -1.52
N HIS A 112 13.12 4.22 -1.86
CA HIS A 112 13.38 3.09 -2.74
C HIS A 112 13.68 3.56 -4.18
N PRO A 113 14.63 2.95 -4.93
CA PRO A 113 14.97 3.40 -6.29
C PRO A 113 13.79 3.46 -7.28
N LEU A 114 12.77 2.61 -7.11
CA LEU A 114 11.55 2.67 -7.93
C LEU A 114 10.71 3.92 -7.67
N MET A 115 10.83 4.57 -6.52
CA MET A 115 10.14 5.84 -6.25
C MET A 115 10.67 6.96 -7.14
N ALA A 116 11.99 7.01 -7.37
CA ALA A 116 12.57 7.95 -8.33
C ALA A 116 12.05 7.71 -9.75
N GLN A 117 11.86 6.44 -10.14
CA GLN A 117 11.28 6.09 -11.44
C GLN A 117 9.80 6.49 -11.53
N ALA A 118 9.02 6.28 -10.47
CA ALA A 118 7.62 6.69 -10.42
C ALA A 118 7.46 8.21 -10.54
N VAL A 119 8.31 8.99 -9.86
CA VAL A 119 8.35 10.45 -9.98
C VAL A 119 8.72 10.85 -11.41
N ALA A 120 9.80 10.28 -11.98
CA ALA A 120 10.23 10.58 -13.34
C ALA A 120 9.14 10.25 -14.38
N ALA A 121 8.47 9.12 -14.24
CA ALA A 121 7.37 8.71 -15.11
C ALA A 121 6.18 9.68 -15.02
N ARG A 122 5.77 10.07 -13.81
CA ARG A 122 4.67 11.03 -13.61
C ARG A 122 5.00 12.40 -14.21
N VAL A 123 6.19 12.93 -13.93
CA VAL A 123 6.64 14.22 -14.48
C VAL A 123 6.74 14.17 -16.00
N GLY A 124 7.36 13.13 -16.54
CA GLY A 124 7.51 12.93 -17.99
C GLY A 124 6.17 12.87 -18.71
N HIS A 125 5.18 12.18 -18.14
CA HIS A 125 3.82 12.15 -18.69
C HIS A 125 3.19 13.54 -18.68
N CYS A 126 3.25 14.28 -17.57
CA CYS A 126 2.69 15.63 -17.50
C CYS A 126 3.35 16.59 -18.50
N LEU A 127 4.67 16.52 -18.69
CA LEU A 127 5.38 17.32 -19.69
C LEU A 127 4.99 16.94 -21.12
N SER A 128 4.80 15.65 -21.40
CA SER A 128 4.32 15.18 -22.71
C SER A 128 2.90 15.67 -23.00
N HIS A 129 2.03 15.71 -21.98
CA HIS A 129 0.70 16.29 -22.11
C HIS A 129 0.76 17.78 -22.44
N VAL A 130 1.57 18.55 -21.72
CA VAL A 130 1.76 19.99 -21.98
C VAL A 130 2.32 20.25 -23.39
N ALA A 131 3.16 19.36 -23.91
CA ALA A 131 3.68 19.45 -25.28
C ALA A 131 2.64 19.09 -26.36
N GLY A 132 1.49 18.51 -25.99
CA GLY A 132 0.47 18.04 -26.91
C GLY A 132 0.67 16.61 -27.41
N ASP A 133 1.64 15.88 -26.85
CA ASP A 133 2.01 14.53 -27.29
C ASP A 133 1.26 13.42 -26.52
N ALA A 134 0.55 13.77 -25.45
CA ALA A 134 -0.23 12.83 -24.63
C ALA A 134 -1.53 13.45 -24.09
N GLY A 135 -2.48 12.59 -23.72
CA GLY A 135 -3.67 13.00 -22.95
C GLY A 135 -3.33 13.34 -21.48
N GLU A 136 -4.33 13.77 -20.71
CA GLU A 136 -4.16 13.97 -19.26
C GLU A 136 -3.95 12.62 -18.55
N CYS A 137 -3.04 12.56 -17.57
CA CYS A 137 -2.94 11.38 -16.69
C CYS A 137 -4.15 11.25 -15.76
N GLU A 138 -4.37 10.06 -15.20
CA GLU A 138 -5.54 9.82 -14.35
C GLU A 138 -5.63 10.74 -13.12
N ALA A 139 -4.48 11.19 -12.59
CA ALA A 139 -4.43 12.10 -11.45
C ALA A 139 -4.75 13.57 -11.80
N CYS A 140 -4.54 13.97 -13.06
CA CYS A 140 -4.77 15.34 -13.52
C CYS A 140 -6.08 15.49 -14.29
N ALA A 141 -6.66 14.39 -14.77
CA ALA A 141 -7.84 14.38 -15.62
C ALA A 141 -8.96 15.28 -15.08
N GLY A 142 -9.38 16.26 -15.88
CA GLY A 142 -10.47 17.18 -15.54
C GLY A 142 -10.17 18.19 -14.43
N THR A 143 -8.94 18.24 -13.92
CA THR A 143 -8.54 19.20 -12.87
C THR A 143 -7.99 20.51 -13.44
N GLY A 144 -7.57 20.52 -14.71
CA GLY A 144 -6.85 21.63 -15.33
C GLY A 144 -5.47 21.90 -14.72
N ARG A 145 -4.94 20.99 -13.88
CA ARG A 145 -3.67 21.17 -13.17
C ARG A 145 -2.45 20.72 -13.95
N CYS A 146 -2.62 19.96 -15.04
CA CYS A 146 -1.52 19.54 -15.90
C CYS A 146 -1.12 20.65 -16.88
N ALA A 147 -0.80 21.82 -16.36
CA ALA A 147 -0.48 23.01 -17.14
C ALA A 147 0.76 23.72 -16.57
N VAL A 148 1.59 24.27 -17.45
CA VAL A 148 2.67 25.17 -17.04
C VAL A 148 2.06 26.52 -16.67
N GLN A 149 2.33 26.98 -15.46
CA GLN A 149 1.89 28.27 -14.97
C GLN A 149 3.07 29.25 -14.96
N THR A 150 2.82 30.49 -15.38
CA THR A 150 3.75 31.62 -15.21
C THR A 150 3.25 32.48 -14.05
N ALA A 151 4.19 32.99 -13.24
CA ALA A 151 3.88 33.93 -12.16
C ALA A 151 3.38 35.28 -12.67
#